data_AF-A0A1C5SEF7-F1
#
_entry.id   AF-A0A1C5SEF7-F1
#
_cell.length_a   1.000
_cell.length_b   1.000
_cell.length_c   1.000
_cell.angle_alpha   90.00
_cell.angle_beta   90.00
_cell.angle_gamma   90.00
#
_symmetry.space_group_name_H-M   'P 1'
#
loop_
_entity.id
_entity.type
_entity.pdbx_description
1 polymer ?
#
loop_
_entity_poly.entity_id
_entity_poly.type
_entity_poly.pdbx_seq_one_letter_code
_entity_poly.pdbx_strand_id
1 'polypeptide(L)' 'MSASFENGVQKYVRGYAVVETAFPVDNKGVTYAACKYCRFFSRRSGRCNLTDEIVFLPDTFVGAQCPLEIKEEE' A
#
# COMPACT_ATOMS: atom_id res chain seq x y z
N MET A 1 -17.20 27.27 1.48
CA MET A 1 -17.13 27.38 2.95
C MET A 1 -15.71 27.07 3.38
N SER A 2 -15.00 28.03 3.96
CA SER A 2 -13.69 27.83 4.56
C SER A 2 -13.86 27.28 5.98
N ALA A 3 -13.09 26.26 6.33
CA ALA A 3 -13.05 25.77 7.70
C ALA A 3 -12.21 26.74 8.55
N SER A 4 -12.74 27.17 9.71
CA SER A 4 -11.98 27.94 10.71
C SER A 4 -11.69 27.03 11.90
N PHE A 5 -10.40 26.90 12.23
CA PHE A 5 -9.88 26.09 13.34
C PHE A 5 -9.22 26.96 14.43
N GLU A 6 -9.45 28.27 14.41
CA GLU A 6 -8.80 29.25 15.31
C GLU A 6 -9.12 29.02 16.80
N ASN A 7 -10.29 28.43 17.11
CA ASN A 7 -10.70 28.06 18.46
C ASN A 7 -10.41 26.58 18.79
N GLY A 8 -9.52 25.94 18.02
CA GLY A 8 -9.19 24.54 18.15
C GLY A 8 -10.14 23.59 17.42
N VAL A 9 -9.90 22.29 17.59
CA VAL A 9 -10.66 21.22 16.90
C VAL A 9 -11.59 20.55 17.89
N GLN A 10 -12.91 20.60 17.62
CA GLN A 10 -13.92 20.04 18.52
C GLN A 10 -13.98 18.51 18.50
N LYS A 11 -13.85 17.91 17.31
CA LYS A 11 -13.91 16.45 17.12
C LYS A 11 -13.25 16.05 15.81
N TYR A 12 -12.78 14.81 15.76
CA TYR A 12 -12.28 14.18 14.55
C TYR A 12 -13.24 13.08 14.10
N VAL A 13 -13.52 13.03 12.80
CA VAL A 13 -14.24 11.91 12.17
C VAL A 13 -13.20 11.05 11.47
N ARG A 14 -13.19 9.75 11.76
CA ARG A 14 -12.29 8.79 11.12
C ARG A 14 -13.07 8.05 10.03
N GLY A 15 -12.55 8.09 8.81
CA GLY A 15 -12.96 7.22 7.71
C GLY A 15 -11.84 6.23 7.41
N TYR A 16 -12.19 5.01 7.01
CA TYR A 16 -11.23 4.03 6.51
C TYR A 16 -11.70 3.54 5.14
N ALA A 17 -10.73 3.12 4.33
CA ALA A 17 -10.98 2.45 3.06
C ALA A 17 -10.14 1.18 3.02
N VAL A 18 -10.76 0.08 2.57
CA VAL A 18 -10.06 -1.19 2.36
C VAL A 18 -9.53 -1.19 0.94
N VAL A 19 -8.27 -1.61 0.78
CA VAL A 19 -7.60 -1.70 -0.51
C VAL A 19 -7.24 -3.14 -0.81
N GLU A 20 -7.47 -3.53 -2.05
CA GLU A 20 -7.13 -4.86 -2.57
C GLU A 20 -6.22 -4.71 -3.80
N THR A 21 -5.26 -5.63 -3.93
CA THR A 21 -4.40 -5.74 -5.10
C THR A 21 -4.11 -7.20 -5.37
N ALA A 22 -4.10 -7.57 -6.64
CA ALA A 22 -3.65 -8.89 -7.08
C ALA A 22 -2.14 -8.86 -7.36
N PHE A 23 -1.49 -10.01 -7.16
CA PHE A 23 -0.12 -10.26 -7.60
C PHE A 23 -0.13 -11.25 -8.77
N PRO A 24 0.77 -11.08 -9.75
CA PRO A 24 0.82 -12.00 -10.88
C PRO A 24 1.35 -13.37 -10.44
N VAL A 25 0.76 -14.42 -11.00
CA VAL A 25 1.20 -15.81 -10.86
C VAL A 25 1.71 -16.28 -12.21
N ASP A 26 2.86 -16.96 -12.27
CA ASP A 26 3.34 -17.52 -13.53
C ASP A 26 2.58 -18.80 -13.94
N ASN A 27 2.88 -19.28 -15.14
CA ASN A 27 2.31 -20.52 -15.68
C ASN A 27 2.73 -21.78 -14.89
N LYS A 28 3.64 -21.67 -13.93
CA LYS A 28 4.07 -22.76 -13.04
C LYS A 28 3.41 -22.68 -11.65
N GLY A 29 2.54 -21.69 -11.43
CA GLY A 29 1.88 -21.48 -10.14
C GLY A 29 2.73 -20.71 -9.12
N VAL A 30 3.83 -20.07 -9.54
CA VAL A 30 4.67 -19.26 -8.65
C VAL A 30 4.12 -17.84 -8.58
N THR A 31 3.70 -17.44 -7.37
CA THR A 31 3.20 -16.09 -7.09
C THR A 31 4.35 -15.10 -6.95
N TYR A 32 4.35 -14.05 -7.76
CA TYR A 32 5.32 -12.97 -7.71
C TYR A 32 4.84 -11.86 -6.76
N ALA A 33 4.87 -12.15 -5.47
CA ALA A 33 4.56 -11.20 -4.41
C ALA A 33 5.76 -10.27 -4.13
N ALA A 34 5.96 -9.26 -4.98
CA ALA A 34 6.97 -8.23 -4.75
C ALA A 34 6.41 -6.82 -5.02
N CYS A 35 6.92 -5.81 -4.31
CA CYS A 35 6.44 -4.43 -4.44
C CYS A 35 6.48 -3.91 -5.89
N LYS A 36 7.44 -4.35 -6.72
CA LYS A 36 7.52 -3.99 -8.15
C LYS A 36 6.27 -4.34 -8.96
N TYR A 37 5.58 -5.42 -8.56
CA TYR A 37 4.34 -5.89 -9.17
C TYR A 37 3.09 -5.34 -8.46
N CYS A 38 3.26 -4.68 -7.31
CA CYS A 38 2.17 -4.06 -6.57
C CYS A 38 1.73 -2.74 -7.25
N ARG A 39 0.41 -2.56 -7.41
CA ARG A 39 -0.16 -1.34 -8.03
C ARG A 39 0.15 -0.05 -7.25
N PHE A 40 0.45 -0.18 -5.96
CA PHE A 40 0.71 0.96 -5.07
C PHE A 40 2.18 1.38 -5.06
N PHE A 41 3.07 0.65 -5.71
CA PHE A 41 4.47 1.01 -5.78
C PHE A 41 4.72 2.08 -6.85
N SER A 42 5.23 3.22 -6.42
CA SER A 42 5.59 4.31 -7.30
C SER A 42 7.02 4.13 -7.80
N ARG A 43 7.19 3.61 -9.02
CA ARG A 43 8.51 3.41 -9.66
C ARG A 43 9.32 4.70 -9.78
N ARG A 44 8.66 5.85 -9.89
CA ARG A 44 9.32 7.15 -10.01
C ARG A 44 9.95 7.61 -8.69
N SER A 45 9.27 7.38 -7.57
CA SER A 45 9.72 7.84 -6.25
C SER A 45 10.42 6.75 -5.43
N GLY A 46 10.29 5.48 -5.83
CA GLY A 46 10.75 4.33 -5.05
C GLY A 46 9.95 4.12 -3.77
N ARG A 47 8.74 4.70 -3.65
CA ARG A 47 7.91 4.67 -2.45
C ARG A 47 6.64 3.86 -2.61
N CYS A 48 6.13 3.38 -1.47
CA CYS A 48 4.81 2.79 -1.36
C CYS A 48 3.74 3.89 -1.18
N ASN A 49 2.74 3.96 -2.05
CA ASN A 49 1.68 4.97 -1.94
C ASN A 49 0.69 4.71 -0.78
N LEU A 50 0.77 3.55 -0.09
CA LEU A 50 -0.05 3.26 1.08
C LEU A 50 0.59 3.72 2.39
N THR A 51 1.91 3.59 2.51
CA THR A 51 2.66 3.93 3.74
C THR A 51 3.51 5.19 3.60
N ASP A 52 3.72 5.68 2.38
CA ASP A 52 4.65 6.76 2.01
C ASP A 52 6.13 6.49 2.36
N GLU A 53 6.46 5.23 2.63
CA GLU A 53 7.82 4.80 2.95
C GLU A 53 8.62 4.42 1.69
N ILE A 54 9.95 4.55 1.77
CA ILE A 54 10.87 4.11 0.72
C ILE A 54 10.98 2.58 0.75
N VAL A 55 10.81 1.94 -0.42
CA VAL A 55 10.96 0.49 -0.56
C VAL A 55 12.39 0.18 -0.97
N PHE A 56 13.17 -0.38 -0.05
CA PHE A 56 14.60 -0.67 -0.27
C PHE A 56 14.85 -1.75 -1.34
N LEU A 57 13.99 -2.79 -1.40
CA LEU A 57 14.16 -3.95 -2.29
C LEU A 57 12.84 -4.30 -3.00
N PRO A 58 12.41 -3.50 -3.98
CA PRO A 58 11.10 -3.65 -4.60
C PRO A 58 10.96 -4.90 -5.48
N ASP A 59 12.06 -5.45 -6.00
CA ASP A 59 12.06 -6.62 -6.88
C ASP A 59 11.94 -7.95 -6.13
N THR A 60 12.33 -7.99 -4.85
CA THR A 60 12.63 -9.25 -4.16
C THR A 60 11.48 -9.73 -3.29
N PHE A 61 10.84 -8.82 -2.56
CA PHE A 61 9.72 -9.15 -1.66
C PHE A 61 8.81 -7.94 -1.43
N VAL A 62 7.69 -8.16 -0.76
CA VAL A 62 6.81 -7.09 -0.27
C VAL A 62 7.45 -6.44 0.96
N GLY A 63 7.67 -5.12 0.94
CA GLY A 63 8.43 -4.41 1.98
C GLY A 63 8.01 -4.75 3.41
N ALA A 64 8.96 -4.68 4.35
CA ALA A 64 8.81 -5.17 5.73
C ALA A 64 7.62 -4.60 6.52
N GLN A 65 7.14 -3.41 6.15
CA GLN A 65 6.00 -2.72 6.78
C GLN A 65 4.76 -2.67 5.89
N CYS A 66 4.67 -3.51 4.86
CA CYS A 66 3.50 -3.49 3.99
C CYS A 66 2.25 -3.91 4.78
N PRO A 67 1.16 -3.12 4.72
CA PRO A 67 -0.08 -3.43 5.42
C PRO A 67 -0.93 -4.48 4.71
N LEU A 68 -0.46 -5.02 3.57
CA LEU A 68 -1.18 -6.03 2.82
C LEU A 68 -1.02 -7.39 3.51
N GLU A 69 -2.13 -7.94 3.97
CA GLU A 69 -2.22 -9.34 4.36
C GLU A 69 -2.37 -10.18 3.09
N ILE A 70 -1.34 -10.96 2.74
CA ILE A 70 -1.43 -11.91 1.64
C ILE A 70 -2.31 -13.06 2.11
N LYS A 71 -3.56 -13.08 1.65
CA LYS A 71 -4.42 -14.24 1.79
C LYS A 71 -3.97 -15.27 0.77
N GLU A 72 -3.61 -16.47 1.22
CA GLU A 72 -3.40 -17.61 0.33
C GLU A 72 -4.69 -17.83 -0.47
N GLU A 73 -4.57 -17.97 -1.79
CA GLU A 73 -5.72 -18.21 -2.69
C GLU A 73 -6.41 -19.55 -2.34
N GLU A 74 -7.75 -19.58 -2.43
CA GLU A 74 -8.57 -20.80 -2.38
C GLU A 74 -8.28 -21.75 -3.55
#